data_AF-A0A075FQW1-F1
#
_entry.id   AF-A0A075FQW1-F1
#
_cell.length_a   1.000
_cell.length_b   1.000
_cell.length_c   1.000
_cell.angle_alpha   90.00
_cell.angle_beta   90.00
_cell.angle_gamma   90.00
#
_symmetry.space_group_name_H-M   'P 1'
#
loop_
_entity.id
_entity.type
_entity.pdbx_description
1 polymer ?
#
loop_
_entity_poly.entity_id
_entity_poly.type
_entity_poly.pdbx_seq_one_letter_code
_entity_poly.pdbx_strand_id
1 'polypeptide(L)'
;MAVFTSKSATLMEHILRINGEEVWHDSSDGVIISTPIGSSAYSMSAGGPIIFQAANVFGIISVNSLDITRRPIIVSDNSIIEIDEISSRLHCDVVLDGIDRLKINSKLEVTRFTPPARIIRMKADSTAISALANKVKLAEELLAMPPSSKLLLKILEYEGSMTQKELASKTLLPDRTVRLAMKHLMDKGYIKRKVSMQDARQKIYEIAKLD
;
A
#
# COMPACT_ATOMS: atom_id res chain seq x y z
N MET A 1 -5.96 -11.57 -0.54
CA MET A 1 -5.32 -12.59 -1.37
C MET A 1 -5.14 -12.06 -2.78
N ALA A 2 -4.16 -12.54 -3.51
CA ALA A 2 -4.03 -12.28 -4.94
C ALA A 2 -3.49 -13.50 -5.69
N VAL A 3 -3.79 -13.60 -6.98
CA VAL A 3 -3.25 -14.62 -7.88
C VAL A 3 -2.39 -13.91 -8.90
N PHE A 4 -1.13 -14.34 -9.03
CA PHE A 4 -0.17 -13.79 -9.97
C PHE A 4 0.61 -14.90 -10.65
N THR A 5 1.25 -14.57 -11.76
CA THR A 5 2.33 -15.39 -12.29
C THR A 5 3.52 -15.41 -11.32
N SER A 6 4.18 -16.56 -11.20
CA SER A 6 5.37 -16.75 -10.36
C SER A 6 6.53 -15.80 -10.66
N LYS A 7 6.56 -15.25 -11.87
CA LYS A 7 7.49 -14.21 -12.31
C LYS A 7 6.71 -12.96 -12.72
N SER A 8 7.18 -11.79 -12.29
CA SER A 8 6.60 -10.50 -12.66
C SER A 8 6.59 -10.28 -14.18
N ALA A 9 5.70 -9.39 -14.64
CA ALA A 9 5.55 -8.98 -16.04
C ALA A 9 5.25 -10.14 -17.01
N THR A 10 4.43 -11.10 -16.57
CA THR A 10 3.91 -12.18 -17.40
C THR A 10 2.39 -12.18 -17.26
N LEU A 11 1.67 -12.34 -18.38
CA LEU A 11 0.22 -12.38 -18.38
C LEU A 11 -0.31 -13.73 -17.89
N MET A 12 -1.45 -13.67 -17.23
CA MET A 12 -2.30 -14.78 -16.81
C MET A 12 -3.69 -14.59 -17.42
N GLU A 13 -4.15 -15.60 -18.15
CA GLU A 13 -5.54 -15.74 -18.56
C GLU A 13 -6.32 -16.45 -17.46
N HIS A 14 -7.53 -15.99 -17.19
CA HIS A 14 -8.42 -16.60 -16.20
C HIS A 14 -9.87 -16.19 -16.42
N ILE A 15 -10.79 -17.00 -15.92
CA ILE A 15 -12.23 -16.69 -15.86
C ILE A 15 -12.62 -16.50 -14.41
N LEU A 16 -13.22 -15.37 -14.07
CA LEU A 16 -13.86 -15.19 -12.77
C LEU A 16 -15.35 -15.57 -12.86
N ARG A 17 -15.77 -16.41 -11.93
CA ARG A 17 -17.18 -16.70 -11.68
C ARG A 17 -17.57 -16.28 -10.26
N ILE A 18 -18.80 -15.80 -10.10
CA ILE A 18 -19.37 -15.41 -8.81
C ILE A 18 -20.68 -16.18 -8.66
N ASN A 19 -20.79 -16.99 -7.62
CA ASN A 19 -21.96 -17.85 -7.38
C ASN A 19 -22.31 -18.74 -8.59
N GLY A 20 -21.30 -19.24 -9.30
CA GLY A 20 -21.45 -20.06 -10.51
C GLY A 20 -21.73 -19.28 -11.80
N GLU A 21 -21.96 -17.97 -11.75
CA GLU A 21 -22.16 -17.13 -12.94
C GLU A 21 -20.83 -16.55 -13.43
N GLU A 22 -20.55 -16.70 -14.72
CA GLU A 22 -19.37 -16.09 -15.34
C GLU A 22 -19.53 -14.58 -15.45
N VAL A 23 -18.59 -13.87 -14.83
CA VAL A 23 -18.59 -12.41 -14.82
C VAL A 23 -17.63 -11.86 -15.88
N TRP A 24 -16.47 -12.51 -16.04
CA TRP A 24 -15.44 -12.09 -16.98
C TRP A 24 -14.39 -13.13 -17.26
N HIS A 25 -13.93 -13.10 -18.51
CA HIS A 25 -12.67 -13.66 -18.95
C HIS A 25 -11.66 -12.51 -19.13
N ASP A 26 -10.49 -12.62 -18.50
CA ASP A 26 -9.49 -11.57 -18.48
C ASP A 26 -8.06 -12.11 -18.74
N SER A 27 -7.24 -11.27 -19.37
CA SER A 27 -5.80 -11.46 -19.55
C SER A 27 -5.10 -10.28 -18.86
N SER A 28 -4.40 -10.57 -17.77
CA SER A 28 -3.89 -9.56 -16.84
C SER A 28 -2.61 -10.03 -16.15
N ASP A 29 -1.94 -9.15 -15.40
CA ASP A 29 -0.84 -9.59 -14.53
C ASP A 29 -1.35 -10.49 -13.39
N GLY A 30 -2.62 -10.33 -13.01
CA GLY A 30 -3.24 -11.11 -11.95
C GLY A 30 -4.57 -10.55 -11.47
N VAL A 31 -5.14 -11.18 -10.44
CA VAL A 31 -6.40 -10.75 -9.81
C VAL A 31 -6.28 -10.75 -8.29
N ILE A 32 -6.83 -9.73 -7.66
CA ILE A 32 -6.84 -9.54 -6.21
C ILE A 32 -8.26 -9.78 -5.69
N ILE A 33 -8.38 -10.61 -4.65
CA ILE A 33 -9.59 -10.74 -3.85
C ILE A 33 -9.27 -10.20 -2.46
N SER A 34 -9.95 -9.13 -2.10
CA SER A 34 -9.64 -8.28 -0.98
C SER A 34 -10.76 -8.30 0.06
N THR A 35 -10.39 -8.44 1.33
CA THR A 35 -11.30 -8.15 2.45
C THR A 35 -11.40 -6.64 2.65
N PRO A 36 -12.37 -6.13 3.45
CA PRO A 36 -12.44 -4.71 3.76
C PRO A 36 -11.14 -4.16 4.35
N ILE A 37 -10.47 -4.93 5.20
CA ILE A 37 -9.16 -4.57 5.79
C ILE A 37 -8.07 -4.53 4.71
N GLY A 38 -8.06 -5.53 3.81
CA GLY A 38 -7.11 -5.61 2.71
C GLY A 38 -7.32 -4.55 1.61
N SER A 39 -8.46 -3.87 1.56
CA SER A 39 -8.78 -2.86 0.54
C SER A 39 -7.78 -1.71 0.49
N SER A 40 -7.21 -1.34 1.65
CA SER A 40 -6.21 -0.27 1.79
C SER A 40 -4.76 -0.73 1.52
N ALA A 41 -4.56 -2.02 1.24
CA ALA A 41 -3.27 -2.62 0.93
C ALA A 41 -3.04 -2.67 -0.58
N TYR A 42 -2.61 -3.81 -1.13
CA TYR A 42 -2.27 -3.92 -2.55
C TYR A 42 -3.48 -3.63 -3.47
N SER A 43 -4.69 -3.94 -3.00
CA SER A 43 -5.94 -3.58 -3.67
C SER A 43 -6.02 -2.09 -4.00
N MET A 44 -5.61 -1.20 -3.08
CA MET A 44 -5.59 0.25 -3.30
C MET A 44 -4.58 0.64 -4.39
N SER A 45 -3.38 0.05 -4.36
CA SER A 45 -2.34 0.32 -5.37
C SER A 45 -2.74 -0.16 -6.77
N ALA A 46 -3.55 -1.23 -6.85
CA ALA A 46 -4.11 -1.74 -8.10
C ALA A 46 -5.35 -0.96 -8.58
N GLY A 47 -5.72 0.15 -7.94
CA GLY A 47 -6.86 0.97 -8.32
C GLY A 47 -8.20 0.52 -7.71
N GLY A 48 -8.17 -0.34 -6.71
CA GLY A 48 -9.34 -0.75 -5.93
C GLY A 48 -9.85 0.35 -4.99
N PRO A 49 -11.16 0.35 -4.66
CA PRO A 49 -11.72 1.31 -3.72
C PRO A 49 -11.33 0.98 -2.28
N ILE A 50 -11.39 1.99 -1.41
CA ILE A 50 -11.29 1.77 0.03
C ILE A 50 -12.64 1.30 0.55
N ILE A 51 -12.62 0.17 1.25
CA ILE A 51 -13.81 -0.47 1.81
C ILE A 51 -13.76 -0.33 3.33
N PHE A 52 -14.86 0.12 3.91
CA PHE A 52 -14.98 0.28 5.35
C PHE A 52 -15.00 -1.07 6.06
N GLN A 53 -14.27 -1.19 7.17
CA GLN A 53 -14.08 -2.46 7.89
C GLN A 53 -15.37 -3.14 8.37
N ALA A 54 -16.44 -2.37 8.58
CA ALA A 54 -17.75 -2.88 9.01
C ALA A 54 -18.57 -3.49 7.86
N ALA A 55 -18.14 -3.33 6.60
CA ALA A 55 -18.84 -3.87 5.45
C ALA A 55 -18.58 -5.37 5.32
N ASN A 56 -19.64 -6.15 5.13
CA ASN A 56 -19.58 -7.60 4.93
C ASN A 56 -19.48 -7.93 3.43
N VAL A 57 -18.34 -7.58 2.83
CA VAL A 57 -18.11 -7.67 1.38
C VAL A 57 -16.70 -8.12 1.03
N PHE A 58 -16.53 -8.69 -0.16
CA PHE A 58 -15.24 -8.82 -0.83
C PHE A 58 -15.12 -7.79 -1.96
N GLY A 59 -13.90 -7.29 -2.17
CA GLY A 59 -13.53 -6.53 -3.36
C GLY A 59 -12.72 -7.40 -4.32
N ILE A 60 -13.04 -7.37 -5.61
CA ILE A 60 -12.34 -8.09 -6.67
C ILE A 60 -11.76 -7.08 -7.64
N ILE A 61 -10.44 -7.13 -7.87
CA ILE A 61 -9.70 -6.13 -8.62
C ILE A 61 -8.73 -6.84 -9.55
N SER A 62 -8.83 -6.60 -10.86
CA SER A 62 -7.81 -7.08 -11.80
C SER A 62 -6.60 -6.15 -11.77
N VAL A 63 -5.42 -6.74 -11.92
CA VAL A 63 -4.14 -6.05 -11.89
C VAL A 63 -3.61 -5.96 -13.31
N ASN A 64 -3.53 -4.74 -13.84
CA ASN A 64 -3.02 -4.46 -15.19
C ASN A 64 -3.70 -5.34 -16.27
N SER A 65 -5.04 -5.43 -16.22
CA SER A 65 -5.81 -6.06 -17.29
C SER A 65 -5.52 -5.41 -18.64
N LEU A 66 -5.45 -6.22 -19.69
CA LEU A 66 -5.45 -5.74 -21.07
C LEU A 66 -6.80 -5.16 -21.50
N ASP A 67 -7.89 -5.52 -20.81
CA ASP A 67 -9.21 -4.95 -21.01
C ASP A 67 -9.38 -3.69 -20.14
N ILE A 68 -9.38 -2.53 -20.80
CA ILE A 68 -9.51 -1.22 -20.14
C ILE A 68 -10.90 -0.97 -19.54
N THR A 69 -11.90 -1.80 -19.86
CA THR A 69 -13.26 -1.68 -19.31
C THR A 69 -13.37 -2.29 -17.94
N ARG A 70 -12.35 -3.03 -17.47
CA ARG A 70 -12.36 -3.68 -16.18
C ARG A 70 -12.43 -2.68 -15.03
N ARG A 71 -13.36 -2.93 -14.12
CA ARG A 71 -13.60 -2.11 -12.93
C ARG A 71 -13.61 -3.02 -11.71
N PRO A 72 -13.18 -2.51 -10.54
CA PRO A 72 -13.34 -3.23 -9.29
C PRO A 72 -14.79 -3.65 -9.05
N ILE A 73 -15.00 -4.90 -8.62
CA ILE A 73 -16.32 -5.47 -8.31
C ILE A 73 -16.42 -5.66 -6.80
N ILE A 74 -17.54 -5.22 -6.21
CA ILE A 74 -17.84 -5.44 -4.80
C ILE A 74 -18.97 -6.47 -4.70
N VAL A 75 -18.74 -7.54 -3.96
CA VAL A 75 -19.72 -8.62 -3.75
C VAL A 75 -19.92 -8.90 -2.27
N SER A 76 -21.04 -9.54 -1.90
CA SER A 76 -21.24 -10.01 -0.53
C SER A 76 -20.13 -10.95 -0.08
N ASP A 77 -19.76 -10.91 1.20
CA ASP A 77 -18.83 -11.89 1.78
C ASP A 77 -19.42 -13.31 1.88
N ASN A 78 -20.72 -13.49 1.62
CA ASN A 78 -21.36 -14.79 1.48
C ASN A 78 -21.23 -15.37 0.06
N SER A 79 -20.71 -14.60 -0.90
CA SER A 79 -20.53 -15.09 -2.28
C SER A 79 -19.41 -16.11 -2.36
N ILE A 80 -19.57 -17.08 -3.26
CA ILE A 80 -18.51 -17.99 -3.69
C ILE A 80 -17.83 -17.35 -4.90
N ILE A 81 -16.53 -17.09 -4.78
CA ILE A 81 -15.73 -16.48 -5.84
C ILE A 81 -14.81 -17.55 -6.41
N GLU A 82 -14.91 -17.78 -7.71
CA GLU A 82 -14.10 -18.78 -8.41
C GLU A 82 -13.21 -18.09 -9.44
N ILE A 83 -11.94 -18.46 -9.47
CA ILE A 83 -11.01 -18.10 -10.53
C ILE A 83 -10.62 -19.40 -11.22
N ASP A 84 -11.24 -19.63 -12.36
CA ASP A 84 -11.13 -20.85 -13.17
C ASP A 84 -10.27 -20.62 -14.41
N GLU A 85 -9.91 -21.72 -15.06
CA GLU A 85 -9.18 -21.72 -16.34
C GLU A 85 -7.89 -20.88 -16.27
N ILE A 86 -7.25 -20.87 -15.11
CA ILE A 86 -6.00 -20.13 -14.90
C ILE A 86 -4.92 -20.72 -15.81
N SER A 87 -4.42 -19.89 -16.72
CA SER A 87 -3.44 -20.28 -17.73
C SER A 87 -2.38 -19.20 -17.88
N SER A 88 -1.12 -19.62 -17.87
CA SER A 88 0.02 -18.74 -18.16
C SER A 88 1.19 -19.57 -18.69
N ARG A 89 2.16 -18.91 -19.32
CA ARG A 89 3.42 -19.54 -19.76
C ARG A 89 4.26 -20.05 -18.59
N LEU A 90 4.05 -19.47 -17.41
CA LEU A 90 4.69 -19.85 -16.16
C LEU A 90 3.63 -20.33 -15.18
N HIS A 91 4.06 -21.01 -14.10
CA HIS A 91 3.11 -21.37 -13.05
C HIS A 91 2.61 -20.10 -12.34
N CYS A 92 1.37 -20.16 -11.86
CA CYS A 92 0.77 -19.12 -11.06
C CYS A 92 0.88 -19.46 -9.56
N ASP A 93 0.99 -18.42 -8.76
CA ASP A 93 1.01 -18.49 -7.31
C ASP A 93 -0.17 -17.70 -6.74
N VAL A 94 -0.78 -18.26 -5.70
CA VAL A 94 -1.67 -17.55 -4.80
C VAL A 94 -0.84 -16.94 -3.68
N VAL A 95 -0.98 -15.64 -3.49
CA VAL A 95 -0.31 -14.88 -2.43
C VAL A 95 -1.35 -14.51 -1.36
N LEU A 96 -1.17 -15.02 -0.15
CA LEU A 96 -2.01 -14.74 1.01
C LEU A 96 -1.32 -13.68 1.88
N ASP A 97 -2.03 -12.58 2.15
CA ASP A 97 -1.59 -11.44 2.97
C ASP A 97 -0.19 -10.86 2.66
N GLY A 98 0.34 -11.15 1.47
CA GLY A 98 1.68 -10.73 1.04
C GLY A 98 2.83 -11.59 1.58
N ILE A 99 2.54 -12.66 2.30
CA ILE A 99 3.54 -13.50 2.99
C ILE A 99 3.60 -14.88 2.36
N ASP A 100 2.51 -15.65 2.48
CA ASP A 100 2.49 -17.04 2.05
C ASP A 100 2.21 -17.13 0.55
N ARG A 101 2.99 -17.98 -0.12
CA ARG A 101 2.84 -18.28 -1.55
C ARG A 101 2.54 -19.74 -1.76
N LEU A 102 1.45 -20.02 -2.46
CA LEU A 102 0.99 -21.36 -2.76
C LEU A 102 0.87 -21.51 -4.27
N LYS A 103 1.57 -22.49 -4.83
CA LYS A 103 1.47 -22.81 -6.25
C LYS A 103 0.04 -23.29 -6.55
N ILE A 104 -0.55 -22.76 -7.62
CA ILE A 104 -1.88 -23.16 -8.08
C ILE A 104 -1.83 -23.71 -9.50
N ASN A 105 -2.72 -24.64 -9.79
CA ASN A 105 -2.82 -25.26 -11.11
C ASN A 105 -3.75 -24.46 -12.01
N SER A 106 -5.07 -24.68 -11.90
CA SER A 106 -6.05 -24.14 -12.86
C SER A 106 -7.30 -23.52 -12.24
N LYS A 107 -7.58 -23.80 -10.97
CA LYS A 107 -8.83 -23.38 -10.29
C LYS A 107 -8.56 -22.96 -8.85
N LEU A 108 -9.15 -21.83 -8.46
CA LEU A 108 -9.17 -21.30 -7.11
C LEU A 108 -10.61 -20.99 -6.70
N GLU A 109 -10.99 -21.40 -5.50
CA GLU A 109 -12.25 -20.99 -4.88
C GLU A 109 -11.95 -20.18 -3.63
N VAL A 110 -12.68 -19.08 -3.45
CA VAL A 110 -12.57 -18.19 -2.30
C VAL A 110 -13.94 -18.00 -1.69
N THR A 111 -14.01 -18.26 -0.38
CA THR A 111 -15.19 -18.08 0.44
C THR A 111 -14.81 -17.44 1.76
N ARG A 112 -15.79 -16.89 2.47
CA ARG A 112 -15.59 -16.38 3.82
C ARG A 112 -15.25 -17.52 4.78
N PHE A 113 -14.11 -17.39 5.44
CA PHE A 113 -13.74 -18.26 6.54
C PHE A 113 -14.53 -17.92 7.82
N THR A 114 -14.96 -18.97 8.54
CA THR A 114 -15.64 -18.86 9.84
C THR A 114 -14.90 -19.76 10.83
N PRO A 115 -14.44 -19.25 11.99
CA PRO A 115 -14.75 -17.95 12.61
C PRO A 115 -13.91 -16.77 12.08
N PRO A 116 -14.39 -15.51 12.25
CA PRO A 116 -13.63 -14.33 11.84
C PRO A 116 -12.43 -14.07 12.76
N ALA A 117 -11.41 -13.39 12.23
CA ALA A 117 -10.28 -12.91 13.00
C ALA A 117 -10.73 -11.90 14.07
N ARG A 118 -10.27 -12.08 15.32
CA ARG A 118 -10.60 -11.18 16.45
C ARG A 118 -9.49 -10.16 16.61
N ILE A 119 -9.78 -8.90 16.26
CA ILE A 119 -8.83 -7.79 16.33
C ILE A 119 -9.22 -6.88 17.50
N ILE A 120 -8.25 -6.58 18.38
CA ILE A 120 -8.41 -5.61 19.46
C ILE A 120 -8.02 -4.23 18.92
N ARG A 121 -8.90 -3.23 19.08
CA ARG A 121 -8.63 -1.84 18.69
C ARG A 121 -8.59 -0.97 19.94
N MET A 122 -7.50 -0.23 20.13
CA MET A 122 -7.43 0.75 21.22
C MET A 122 -8.23 1.99 20.84
N LYS A 123 -8.98 2.58 21.79
CA LYS A 123 -9.82 3.75 21.54
C LYS A 123 -9.05 5.00 21.09
N ALA A 124 -7.75 5.05 21.37
CA ALA A 124 -6.85 6.13 20.95
C ALA A 124 -6.42 6.01 19.48
N ASP A 125 -6.50 4.82 18.89
CA ASP A 125 -6.12 4.62 17.50
C ASP A 125 -7.21 5.18 16.59
N SER A 126 -6.75 6.03 15.69
CA SER A 126 -7.54 6.64 14.64
C SER A 126 -8.47 5.57 13.99
N THR A 127 -9.78 5.86 13.92
CA THR A 127 -10.73 5.13 13.08
C THR A 127 -10.17 4.92 11.67
N ALA A 128 -10.64 3.91 10.92
CA ALA A 128 -10.21 3.70 9.52
C ALA A 128 -10.32 4.98 8.67
N ILE A 129 -11.30 5.84 8.98
CA ILE A 129 -11.48 7.17 8.39
C ILE A 129 -10.29 8.08 8.71
N SER A 130 -9.91 8.20 9.98
CA SER A 130 -8.81 9.07 10.38
C SER A 130 -7.44 8.55 9.93
N ALA A 131 -7.23 7.22 9.82
CA ALA A 131 -6.03 6.68 9.19
C ALA A 131 -5.95 7.03 7.70
N LEU A 132 -7.08 6.97 7.00
CA LEU A 132 -7.18 7.40 5.59
C LEU A 132 -7.01 8.91 5.44
N ALA A 133 -7.73 9.70 6.25
CA ALA A 133 -7.64 11.15 6.25
C ALA A 133 -6.21 11.61 6.55
N ASN A 134 -5.51 10.94 7.47
CA ASN A 134 -4.10 11.20 7.74
C ASN A 134 -3.22 10.88 6.53
N LYS A 135 -3.46 9.76 5.81
CA LYS A 135 -2.73 9.47 4.56
C LYS A 135 -2.98 10.50 3.47
N VAL A 136 -4.25 10.92 3.28
CA VAL A 136 -4.63 11.91 2.27
C VAL A 136 -4.06 13.28 2.61
N LYS A 137 -4.23 13.73 3.86
CA LYS A 137 -3.68 14.99 4.37
C LYS A 137 -2.15 15.01 4.28
N LEU A 138 -1.50 13.91 4.67
CA LEU A 138 -0.06 13.75 4.53
C LEU A 138 0.35 13.85 3.05
N ALA A 139 -0.38 13.24 2.13
CA ALA A 139 -0.10 13.31 0.71
C ALA A 139 -0.30 14.73 0.13
N GLU A 140 -1.37 15.43 0.51
CA GLU A 140 -1.63 16.82 0.11
C GLU A 140 -0.56 17.78 0.64
N GLU A 141 -0.23 17.66 1.93
CA GLU A 141 0.79 18.49 2.55
C GLU A 141 2.19 18.18 1.98
N LEU A 142 2.50 16.90 1.73
CA LEU A 142 3.70 16.51 0.99
C LEU A 142 3.71 17.12 -0.39
N LEU A 143 2.65 17.00 -1.18
CA LEU A 143 2.58 17.53 -2.54
C LEU A 143 2.79 19.05 -2.58
N ALA A 144 2.24 19.78 -1.60
CA ALA A 144 2.39 21.22 -1.46
C ALA A 144 3.80 21.67 -1.01
N MET A 145 4.64 20.76 -0.48
CA MET A 145 5.99 21.11 -0.04
C MET A 145 6.96 21.34 -1.22
N PRO A 146 7.95 22.25 -1.03
CA PRO A 146 9.03 22.42 -2.00
C PRO A 146 9.80 21.11 -2.29
N PRO A 147 10.27 20.88 -3.52
CA PRO A 147 11.03 19.67 -3.88
C PRO A 147 12.23 19.39 -2.98
N SER A 148 12.96 20.43 -2.56
CA SER A 148 14.09 20.31 -1.63
C SER A 148 13.66 19.76 -0.26
N SER A 149 12.50 20.17 0.27
CA SER A 149 11.96 19.66 1.53
C SER A 149 11.57 18.19 1.43
N LYS A 150 10.94 17.78 0.31
CA LYS A 150 10.60 16.37 0.05
C LYS A 150 11.84 15.48 0.03
N LEU A 151 12.89 15.93 -0.67
CA LEU A 151 14.16 15.19 -0.79
C LEU A 151 14.84 14.99 0.59
N LEU A 152 14.96 16.05 1.38
CA LEU A 152 15.54 15.98 2.73
C LEU A 152 14.75 15.02 3.63
N LEU A 153 13.42 15.10 3.59
CA LEU A 153 12.56 14.23 4.38
C LEU A 153 12.75 12.75 4.01
N LYS A 154 12.85 12.44 2.70
CA LYS A 154 13.12 11.07 2.23
C LYS A 154 14.49 10.57 2.67
N ILE A 155 15.54 11.39 2.60
CA ILE A 155 16.87 10.98 3.06
C ILE A 155 16.86 10.67 4.57
N LEU A 156 16.18 11.49 5.38
CA LEU A 156 16.00 11.22 6.81
C LEU A 156 15.18 9.94 7.08
N GLU A 157 14.22 9.61 6.21
CA GLU A 157 13.41 8.39 6.31
C GLU A 157 14.23 7.15 6.03
N TYR A 158 15.07 7.18 4.99
CA TYR A 158 15.87 6.03 4.57
C TYR A 158 17.12 5.81 5.43
N GLU A 159 17.77 6.90 5.87
CA GLU A 159 19.09 6.81 6.50
C GLU A 159 19.08 7.21 7.97
N GLY A 160 17.94 7.66 8.49
CA GLY A 160 17.78 8.04 9.88
C GLY A 160 18.33 9.43 10.20
N SER A 161 18.63 9.65 11.49
CA SER A 161 18.97 10.95 12.03
C SER A 161 20.35 11.43 11.58
N MET A 162 20.47 12.68 11.14
CA MET A 162 21.74 13.23 10.66
C MET A 162 21.84 14.75 10.88
N THR A 163 23.06 15.27 10.77
CA THR A 163 23.38 16.70 10.86
C THR A 163 23.01 17.45 9.58
N GLN A 164 22.96 18.78 9.68
CA GLN A 164 22.75 19.64 8.50
C GLN A 164 23.85 19.47 7.45
N LYS A 165 25.10 19.24 7.88
CA LYS A 165 26.24 19.09 6.98
C LYS A 165 26.16 17.78 6.20
N GLU A 166 25.75 16.71 6.86
CA GLU A 166 25.52 15.41 6.21
C GLU A 166 24.36 15.49 5.22
N LEU A 167 23.26 16.17 5.58
CA LEU A 167 22.15 16.43 4.65
C LEU A 167 22.63 17.19 3.40
N ALA A 168 23.43 18.24 3.56
CA ALA A 168 23.97 18.98 2.42
C ALA A 168 24.85 18.11 1.52
N SER A 169 25.74 17.30 2.12
CA SER A 169 26.61 16.40 1.38
C SER A 169 25.84 15.31 0.63
N LYS A 170 24.77 14.77 1.21
CA LYS A 170 23.98 13.67 0.63
C LYS A 170 22.97 14.14 -0.40
N THR A 171 22.37 15.30 -0.18
CA THR A 171 21.40 15.90 -1.11
C THR A 171 22.09 16.59 -2.29
N LEU A 172 23.39 16.89 -2.18
CA LEU A 172 24.15 17.76 -3.09
C LEU A 172 23.52 19.16 -3.25
N LEU A 173 22.69 19.59 -2.29
CA LEU A 173 22.07 20.90 -2.28
C LEU A 173 22.97 21.93 -1.58
N PRO A 174 22.93 23.21 -2.00
CA PRO A 174 23.60 24.27 -1.27
C PRO A 174 23.10 24.39 0.18
N ASP A 175 23.99 24.75 1.11
CA ASP A 175 23.67 24.90 2.54
C ASP A 175 22.47 25.81 2.81
N ARG A 176 22.29 26.85 1.99
CA ARG A 176 21.15 27.79 2.07
C ARG A 176 19.83 27.08 1.78
N THR A 177 19.80 26.24 0.75
CA THR A 177 18.62 25.46 0.35
C THR A 177 18.29 24.40 1.39
N VAL A 178 19.30 23.70 1.93
CA VAL A 178 19.12 22.73 3.02
C VAL A 178 18.54 23.42 4.25
N ARG A 179 19.06 24.59 4.63
CA ARG A 179 18.57 25.37 5.76
C ARG A 179 17.11 25.78 5.58
N LEU A 180 16.74 26.30 4.40
CA LEU A 180 15.37 26.69 4.08
C LEU A 180 14.44 25.47 4.09
N ALA A 181 14.86 24.37 3.48
CA ALA A 181 14.10 23.12 3.41
C ALA A 181 13.86 22.54 4.82
N MET A 182 14.88 22.51 5.68
CA MET A 182 14.73 22.11 7.09
C MET A 182 13.80 23.03 7.85
N LYS A 183 13.85 24.35 7.62
CA LYS A 183 12.92 25.30 8.25
C LYS A 183 11.47 24.94 7.89
N HIS A 184 11.17 24.72 6.60
CA HIS A 184 9.83 24.30 6.17
C HIS A 184 9.38 22.99 6.83
N LEU A 185 10.27 22.01 6.93
CA LEU A 185 9.96 20.71 7.56
C LEU A 185 9.75 20.83 9.07
N MET A 186 10.51 21.69 9.76
CA MET A 186 10.34 21.96 11.19
C MET A 186 9.06 22.74 11.48
N ASP A 187 8.76 23.77 10.69
CA ASP A 187 7.56 24.61 10.86
C ASP A 187 6.28 23.78 10.66
N LYS A 188 6.33 22.76 9.79
CA LYS A 188 5.24 21.80 9.57
C LYS A 188 5.27 20.60 10.53
N GLY A 189 6.28 20.49 11.39
CA GLY A 189 6.38 19.43 12.39
C GLY A 189 6.83 18.05 11.89
N TYR A 190 7.29 17.92 10.63
CA TYR A 190 7.72 16.62 10.08
C TYR A 190 9.08 16.16 10.62
N ILE A 191 9.94 17.10 10.99
CA ILE A 191 11.25 16.80 11.57
C ILE A 191 11.41 17.54 12.89
N LYS A 192 12.16 16.92 13.81
CA LYS A 192 12.53 17.55 15.07
C LYS A 192 14.04 17.58 15.23
N ARG A 193 14.49 18.61 15.93
CA ARG A 193 15.90 18.84 16.24
C ARG A 193 16.23 18.24 17.59
N LYS A 194 17.29 17.42 17.65
CA LYS A 194 17.85 16.85 18.88
C LYS A 194 19.33 17.15 18.99
N VAL A 195 19.83 17.05 20.22
CA VAL A 195 21.27 17.07 20.50
C VAL A 195 21.84 15.71 20.08
N SER A 196 22.98 15.70 19.40
CA SER A 196 23.67 14.46 19.06
C SER A 196 24.21 13.79 20.32
N MET A 197 23.97 12.49 20.46
CA MET A 197 24.53 11.70 21.56
C MET A 197 26.04 11.48 21.40
N GLN A 198 26.58 11.59 20.19
CA GLN A 198 28.01 11.42 19.89
C GLN A 198 28.81 12.71 20.14
N ASP A 199 28.22 13.89 19.89
CA ASP A 199 28.81 15.19 20.20
C ASP A 199 27.71 16.16 20.63
N ALA A 200 27.66 16.49 21.92
CA ALA A 200 26.61 17.34 22.50
C ALA A 200 26.58 18.78 21.94
N ARG A 201 27.63 19.21 21.22
CA ARG A 201 27.68 20.51 20.54
C ARG A 201 26.96 20.49 19.19
N GLN A 202 26.72 19.29 18.65
CA GLN A 202 26.11 19.10 17.34
C GLN A 202 24.61 18.86 17.44
N LYS A 203 23.90 19.33 16.43
CA LYS A 203 22.46 19.16 16.27
C LYS A 203 22.19 18.16 15.15
N ILE A 204 21.40 17.14 15.46
CA ILE A 204 20.88 16.18 14.50
C ILE A 204 19.38 16.40 14.32
N TYR A 205 18.90 16.05 13.14
CA TYR A 205 17.51 16.15 12.74
C TYR A 205 16.99 14.74 12.49
N GLU A 206 15.79 14.43 12.96
CA GLU A 206 15.13 13.15 12.76
C GLU A 206 13.66 13.36 12.43
N ILE A 207 13.03 12.35 11.83
CA ILE A 207 11.58 12.36 11.59
C ILE A 207 10.85 12.42 12.93
N ALA A 208 9.93 13.38 13.05
CA ALA A 208 8.97 13.37 14.14
C ALA A 208 8.01 12.19 13.91
N LYS A 209 7.98 11.21 14.81
CA LYS A 209 6.90 10.23 14.81
C LYS A 209 5.58 11.01 14.86
N LEU A 210 4.74 10.83 13.85
CA LEU A 210 3.35 11.26 13.94
C LEU A 210 2.71 10.33 14.99
N ASP A 211 2.42 10.87 16.17
CA ASP A 211 1.55 10.24 17.15
C ASP A 211 0.08 10.33 16.67
#